data_AF-A0A6L7YC23-F1
#
_entry.id   AF-A0A6L7YC23-F1
#
_cell.length_a   1.000
_cell.length_b   1.000
_cell.length_c   1.000
_cell.angle_alpha   90.00
_cell.angle_beta   90.00
_cell.angle_gamma   90.00
#
_symmetry.space_group_name_H-M   'P 1'
#
loop_
_entity.id
_entity.type
_entity.pdbx_description
1 polymer ?
#
loop_
_entity_poly.entity_id
_entity_poly.type
_entity_poly.pdbx_seq_one_letter_code
_entity_poly.pdbx_strand_id
1 'polypeptide(L)'
;SIASDVPGPDSELETQELARRIREATAELAPDRRQLIALKYVDGLTNAEIGRRMGRTEGAIKALHHRTLRQLERVLGPAPP
;
A
#
# COMPACT_ATOMS: atom_id res chain seq x y z
N SER A 1 -32.58 17.69 8.23
CA SER A 1 -32.10 16.55 9.04
C SER A 1 -30.63 16.39 8.74
N ILE A 2 -29.77 16.66 9.72
CA ILE A 2 -28.32 16.69 9.51
C ILE A 2 -27.87 15.23 9.58
N ALA A 3 -27.63 14.62 8.42
CA ALA A 3 -26.97 13.32 8.37
C ALA A 3 -25.54 13.55 8.89
N SER A 4 -25.24 13.01 10.06
CA SER A 4 -23.91 13.05 10.63
C SER A 4 -22.98 12.27 9.71
N ASP A 5 -22.13 12.98 8.96
CA ASP A 5 -21.05 12.43 8.12
C ASP A 5 -19.84 11.97 8.98
N VAL A 6 -20.09 11.69 10.27
CA VAL A 6 -19.07 11.27 11.23
C VAL A 6 -19.14 9.74 11.30
N PRO A 7 -18.07 9.03 10.89
CA PRO A 7 -17.99 7.59 11.05
C PRO A 7 -18.27 7.22 12.51
N GLY A 8 -19.13 6.23 12.72
CA GLY A 8 -19.36 5.70 14.07
C GLY A 8 -18.09 5.08 14.66
N PRO A 9 -18.04 4.88 16.00
CA PRO A 9 -16.88 4.30 16.69
C PRO A 9 -16.44 2.96 16.10
N ASP A 10 -17.38 2.13 15.61
CA ASP A 10 -17.06 0.86 14.96
C ASP A 10 -16.26 1.05 13.66
N SER A 11 -16.59 2.08 12.87
CA SER A 11 -15.88 2.41 11.62
C SER A 11 -14.48 2.99 11.89
N GLU A 12 -14.32 3.76 12.96
CA GLU A 12 -13.01 4.25 13.40
C GLU A 12 -12.11 3.10 13.86
N LEU A 13 -12.65 2.14 14.63
CA LEU A 13 -11.93 0.95 15.07
C LEU A 13 -11.52 0.07 13.89
N GLU A 14 -12.41 -0.16 12.93
CA GLU A 14 -12.10 -0.89 11.68
C GLU A 14 -11.00 -0.21 10.87
N THR A 15 -11.05 1.12 10.76
CA THR A 15 -10.02 1.91 10.06
C THR A 15 -8.66 1.79 10.76
N GLN A 16 -8.62 1.89 12.09
CA GLN A 16 -7.39 1.78 12.87
C GLN A 16 -6.78 0.38 12.73
N GLU A 17 -7.62 -0.66 12.78
CA GLU A 17 -7.20 -2.05 12.64
C GLU A 17 -6.67 -2.34 11.23
N LEU A 18 -7.35 -1.86 10.18
CA LEU A 18 -6.85 -1.97 8.80
C LEU A 18 -5.50 -1.25 8.64
N ALA A 19 -5.38 -0.03 9.17
CA ALA A 19 -4.14 0.73 9.11
C ALA A 19 -2.99 0.00 9.85
N ARG A 20 -3.27 -0.63 10.99
CA ARG A 20 -2.31 -1.45 11.73
C ARG A 20 -1.82 -2.63 10.89
N ARG A 21 -2.75 -3.39 10.29
CA ARG A 21 -2.43 -4.54 9.42
C ARG A 21 -1.61 -4.13 8.20
N ILE A 22 -1.93 -2.99 7.57
CA ILE A 22 -1.14 -2.46 6.44
C ILE A 22 0.29 -2.11 6.88
N ARG A 23 0.45 -1.43 8.03
CA ARG A 23 1.78 -1.10 8.57
C ARG A 23 2.61 -2.36 8.83
N GLU A 24 2.03 -3.37 9.46
CA GLU A 24 2.71 -4.65 9.72
C GLU A 24 3.08 -5.36 8.41
N ALA A 25 2.14 -5.49 7.47
CA ALA A 25 2.39 -6.16 6.19
C ALA A 25 3.46 -5.46 5.34
N THR A 26 3.50 -4.12 5.37
CA THR A 26 4.51 -3.33 4.65
C THR A 26 5.87 -3.34 5.32
N ALA A 27 5.94 -3.50 6.66
CA ALA A 27 7.19 -3.66 7.39
C ALA A 27 7.93 -4.95 7.01
N GLU A 28 7.18 -6.04 6.78
CA GLU A 28 7.69 -7.37 6.38
C GLU A 28 8.13 -7.47 4.91
N LEU A 29 7.94 -6.40 4.12
CA LEU A 29 8.43 -6.37 2.74
C LEU A 29 9.95 -6.25 2.70
N ALA A 30 10.56 -6.95 1.74
CA ALA A 30 11.95 -6.72 1.38
C ALA A 30 12.20 -5.22 1.09
N PRO A 31 13.38 -4.67 1.42
CA PRO A 31 13.64 -3.22 1.37
C PRO A 31 13.24 -2.55 0.05
N ASP A 32 13.57 -3.17 -1.07
CA ASP A 32 13.25 -2.67 -2.41
C ASP A 32 11.74 -2.57 -2.66
N ARG A 33 10.96 -3.51 -2.14
CA ARG A 33 9.50 -3.53 -2.29
C ARG A 33 8.87 -2.46 -1.41
N ARG A 34 9.36 -2.30 -0.17
CA ARG A 34 8.92 -1.22 0.72
C ARG A 34 9.23 0.16 0.13
N GLN A 35 10.44 0.34 -0.42
CA GLN A 35 10.81 1.58 -1.12
C GLN A 35 9.91 1.84 -2.33
N LEU A 36 9.64 0.82 -3.15
CA LEU A 36 8.72 0.93 -4.28
C LEU A 36 7.32 1.41 -3.85
N ILE A 37 6.76 0.84 -2.77
CA ILE A 37 5.43 1.21 -2.27
C ILE A 37 5.44 2.66 -1.74
N ALA A 38 6.46 3.04 -0.97
CA ALA A 38 6.60 4.42 -0.48
C ALA A 38 6.65 5.42 -1.66
N LEU A 39 7.54 5.18 -2.64
CA LEU A 39 7.65 6.05 -3.80
C LEU A 39 6.35 6.13 -4.62
N LYS A 40 5.59 5.03 -4.71
CA LYS A 40 4.38 4.98 -5.52
C LYS A 40 3.18 5.66 -4.87
N TYR A 41 2.98 5.43 -3.58
CA TYR A 41 1.73 5.81 -2.89
C TYR A 41 1.90 6.94 -1.89
N VAL A 42 3.11 7.16 -1.36
CA VAL A 42 3.42 8.30 -0.50
C VAL A 42 3.94 9.47 -1.35
N ASP A 43 4.95 9.22 -2.18
CA ASP A 43 5.54 10.26 -3.04
C ASP A 43 4.75 10.48 -4.35
N GLY A 44 3.80 9.60 -4.67
CA GLY A 44 2.95 9.73 -5.87
C GLY A 44 3.65 9.55 -7.21
N LEU A 45 4.84 8.93 -7.24
CA LEU A 45 5.64 8.83 -8.45
C LEU A 45 5.08 7.82 -9.48
N THR A 46 5.33 8.09 -10.75
CA THR A 46 5.08 7.16 -11.85
C THR A 46 6.10 6.02 -11.85
N ASN A 47 5.78 4.90 -12.51
CA ASN A 47 6.69 3.75 -12.57
C ASN A 47 8.01 4.10 -13.28
N ALA A 48 7.97 5.04 -14.24
CA ALA A 48 9.16 5.52 -14.94
C ALA A 48 10.07 6.36 -14.02
N GLU A 49 9.49 7.26 -13.21
CA GLU A 49 10.22 8.06 -12.21
C GLU A 49 10.86 7.18 -11.14
N ILE A 50 10.10 6.20 -10.65
CA ILE A 50 10.60 5.21 -9.70
C ILE A 50 11.75 4.41 -10.31
N GLY A 51 11.63 4.00 -11.58
CA GLY A 51 12.69 3.32 -12.31
C GLY A 51 13.97 4.13 -12.33
N ARG A 52 13.89 5.43 -12.68
CA ARG A 52 15.05 6.33 -12.64
C ARG A 52 15.66 6.42 -11.24
N ARG A 53 14.84 6.54 -10.19
CA ARG A 53 15.32 6.68 -8.80
C ARG A 53 15.94 5.40 -8.24
N MET A 54 15.46 4.23 -8.68
CA MET A 54 15.95 2.92 -8.22
C MET A 54 17.01 2.30 -9.15
N GLY A 55 17.41 2.98 -10.22
CA GLY A 55 18.36 2.44 -11.21
C GLY A 55 17.81 1.23 -11.98
N ARG A 56 16.50 1.24 -12.31
CA ARG A 56 15.77 0.13 -12.95
C ARG A 56 14.95 0.61 -14.14
N THR A 57 14.65 -0.29 -15.07
CA THR A 57 13.72 0.00 -16.15
C THR A 57 12.28 0.10 -15.64
N GLU A 58 11.41 0.85 -16.33
CA GLU A 58 9.99 0.94 -15.97
C GLU A 58 9.31 -0.44 -15.96
N GLY A 59 9.67 -1.32 -16.90
CA GLY A 59 9.16 -2.69 -16.96
C GLY A 59 9.56 -3.52 -15.72
N ALA A 60 10.80 -3.38 -15.24
CA ALA A 60 11.25 -4.02 -14.01
C ALA A 60 10.47 -3.50 -12.79
N ILE A 61 10.16 -2.21 -12.75
CA ILE A 61 9.30 -1.61 -11.70
C ILE A 61 7.87 -2.17 -11.78
N LYS A 62 7.25 -2.26 -12.96
CA LYS A 62 5.92 -2.87 -13.13
C LYS A 62 5.89 -4.31 -12.59
N ALA A 63 6.89 -5.12 -12.94
CA ALA A 63 7.00 -6.49 -12.48
C ALA A 63 7.22 -6.60 -10.96
N LEU A 64 8.07 -5.72 -10.39
CA LEU A 64 8.29 -5.66 -8.94
C LEU A 64 7.02 -5.21 -8.20
N HIS A 65 6.29 -4.25 -8.75
CA HIS A 65 5.04 -3.73 -8.20
C HIS A 65 3.97 -4.82 -8.13
N HIS A 66 3.72 -5.51 -9.24
CA HIS A 66 2.76 -6.61 -9.29
C HIS A 66 3.07 -7.71 -8.27
N ARG A 67 4.34 -8.15 -8.17
CA ARG A 67 4.75 -9.14 -7.16
C ARG A 67 4.57 -8.64 -5.72
N THR A 68 4.78 -7.34 -5.50
CA THR A 68 4.61 -6.73 -4.18
C THR A 68 3.14 -6.70 -3.77
N LEU A 69 2.25 -6.25 -4.66
CA LEU A 69 0.81 -6.24 -4.39
C LEU A 69 0.27 -7.66 -4.14
N ARG A 70 0.66 -8.65 -4.95
CA ARG A 70 0.28 -10.06 -4.75
C ARG A 70 0.72 -10.61 -3.39
N GLN A 71 1.87 -10.18 -2.88
CA GLN A 71 2.30 -10.57 -1.53
C GLN A 71 1.43 -9.90 -0.47
N LEU A 72 1.18 -8.59 -0.60
CA LEU A 72 0.35 -7.83 0.33
C LEU A 72 -1.10 -8.37 0.37
N GLU A 73 -1.70 -8.67 -0.78
CA GLU A 73 -3.02 -9.29 -0.89
C GLU A 73 -3.10 -10.61 -0.10
N ARG A 74 -2.07 -11.46 -0.21
CA ARG A 74 -2.01 -12.73 0.53
C ARG A 74 -1.92 -12.53 2.04
N VAL A 75 -1.23 -11.48 2.49
CA VAL A 75 -1.02 -11.19 3.93
C VAL A 75 -2.22 -10.48 4.52
N LEU A 76 -2.80 -9.52 3.80
CA LEU A 76 -3.92 -8.73 4.26
C LEU A 76 -5.25 -9.46 4.08
N GLY A 77 -5.35 -10.42 3.16
CA GLY A 77 -6.64 -11.04 2.83
C GLY A 77 -7.60 -10.03 2.17
N PRO A 78 -8.86 -10.43 1.90
CA PRO A 78 -9.86 -9.51 1.40
C PRO A 78 -10.08 -8.36 2.41
N ALA A 79 -10.35 -7.17 1.89
CA ALA A 79 -10.84 -6.08 2.73
C ALA A 79 -12.17 -6.53 3.38
N PRO A 80 -12.43 -6.15 4.65
CA PRO A 80 -13.77 -6.33 5.20
C PRO A 80 -14.80 -5.67 4.28
N PRO A 81 -16.00 -6.27 4.15
CA PRO A 81 -17.04 -5.84 3.22
C PRO A 81 -17.57 -4.43 3.52
#